data_AF-A0AAN7Q8Y2-F1
#
_entry.id   AF-A0AAN7Q8Y2-F1
#
_cell.length_a   1.000
_cell.length_b   1.000
_cell.length_c   1.000
_cell.angle_alpha   90.00
_cell.angle_beta   90.00
_cell.angle_gamma   90.00
#
_symmetry.space_group_name_H-M   'P 1'
#
loop_
_entity.id
_entity.type
_entity.pdbx_description
1 polymer ?
#
loop_
_entity_poly.entity_id
_entity_poly.type
_entity_poly.pdbx_seq_one_letter_code
_entity_poly.pdbx_strand_id
1 'polypeptide(L)'
;MQLCYGEAHQNSRKARRIYQQRYPLRHIPSHPTFQEVDRRLRETGCFKPPKSDSGRLRRVRTPNTEDIILQAVDNDPHVSTRRISRAVGVNYVSV
;
A
#
# COMPACT_ATOMS: atom_id res chain seq x y z
N MET A 1 17.55 12.19 -8.23
CA MET A 1 16.52 12.22 -9.30
C MET A 1 15.73 13.52 -9.24
N GLN A 2 15.17 13.86 -8.07
CA GLN A 2 14.47 15.14 -7.82
C GLN A 2 15.33 16.38 -8.12
N LEU A 3 16.60 16.38 -7.70
CA LEU A 3 17.53 17.47 -8.00
C LEU A 3 17.70 17.70 -9.51
N CYS A 4 17.86 16.64 -10.30
CA CYS A 4 17.96 16.73 -11.76
C CYS A 4 16.65 17.21 -12.40
N TYR A 5 15.50 16.92 -11.78
CA TYR A 5 14.20 17.43 -12.24
C TYR A 5 14.03 18.93 -11.96
N GLY A 6 14.50 19.39 -10.80
CA GLY A 6 14.57 20.83 -10.48
C GLY A 6 15.52 21.59 -11.40
N GLU A 7 16.73 21.07 -11.62
CA GLU A 7 17.73 21.61 -12.55
C GLU A 7 17.23 21.64 -14.01
N ALA A 8 16.35 20.71 -14.36
CA ALA A 8 15.69 20.68 -15.67
C ALA A 8 14.48 21.62 -15.79
N HIS A 9 14.19 22.44 -14.77
CA HIS A 9 12.99 23.29 -14.70
C HIS A 9 11.71 22.50 -14.98
N GLN A 10 11.55 21.36 -14.30
CA GLN A 10 10.40 20.46 -14.42
C GLN A 10 10.26 19.78 -15.80
N ASN A 11 11.29 19.81 -16.64
CA ASN A 11 11.30 19.05 -17.89
C ASN A 11 11.81 17.63 -17.67
N SER A 12 10.90 16.66 -17.61
CA SER A 12 11.18 15.24 -17.39
C SER A 12 12.19 14.61 -18.36
N ARG A 13 12.16 15.00 -19.64
CA ARG A 13 13.09 14.46 -20.66
C ARG A 13 14.49 15.01 -20.46
N LYS A 14 14.61 16.30 -20.19
CA LYS A 14 15.89 16.95 -19.87
C LYS A 14 16.46 16.40 -18.55
N ALA A 15 15.61 16.23 -17.53
CA ALA A 15 15.97 15.64 -16.24
C ALA A 15 16.56 14.23 -16.39
N ARG A 16 15.96 13.40 -17.26
CA ARG A 16 16.47 12.07 -17.58
C ARG A 16 17.88 12.11 -18.18
N ARG A 17 18.14 13.02 -19.13
CA ARG A 17 19.47 13.17 -19.74
C ARG A 17 20.50 13.61 -18.71
N ILE A 18 20.18 14.61 -17.89
CA ILE A 18 21.05 15.08 -16.78
C ILE A 18 21.33 13.92 -15.81
N TYR A 19 20.31 13.15 -15.43
CA TYR A 19 20.46 12.02 -14.52
C TYR A 19 21.34 10.92 -15.11
N GLN A 20 21.18 10.60 -16.40
CA GLN A 20 22.00 9.62 -17.11
C GLN A 20 23.47 10.06 -17.20
N GLN A 21 23.74 11.32 -17.51
CA GLN A 21 25.09 11.86 -17.57
C GLN A 21 25.76 11.85 -16.18
N ARG A 22 25.03 12.20 -15.12
CA ARG A 22 25.55 12.25 -13.75
C ARG A 22 25.73 10.85 -13.12
N TYR A 23 24.92 9.88 -13.51
CA TYR A 23 24.93 8.53 -12.96
C TYR A 23 24.90 7.44 -14.04
N PRO A 24 25.96 7.32 -14.87
CA PRO A 24 25.97 6.46 -16.06
C PRO A 24 25.87 4.96 -15.74
N LEU A 25 26.31 4.53 -14.56
CA LEU A 25 26.30 3.12 -14.13
C LEU A 25 25.01 2.70 -13.40
N ARG A 26 24.01 3.59 -13.28
CA ARG A 26 22.74 3.28 -12.61
C ARG A 26 21.67 2.88 -13.63
N HIS A 27 20.69 2.12 -13.17
CA HIS A 27 19.44 1.96 -13.91
C HIS A 27 18.77 3.33 -14.10
N ILE A 28 18.60 3.74 -15.35
CA ILE A 28 18.03 5.05 -15.70
C ILE A 28 16.51 4.95 -15.71
N PRO A 29 15.81 5.66 -14.81
CA PRO A 29 14.35 5.65 -14.81
C PRO A 29 13.77 6.25 -16.09
N SER A 30 12.52 5.90 -16.38
CA SER A 30 11.79 6.50 -17.49
C SER A 30 11.48 7.97 -17.18
N HIS A 31 11.28 8.78 -18.22
CA HIS A 31 11.01 10.21 -18.04
C HIS A 31 9.75 10.50 -17.18
N PRO A 32 8.62 9.74 -17.27
CA PRO A 32 7.44 10.03 -16.45
C PRO A 32 7.69 9.85 -14.96
N THR A 33 8.63 8.98 -14.59
CA THR A 33 8.98 8.74 -13.18
C THR A 33 9.49 10.00 -12.48
N PHE A 34 10.18 10.90 -13.18
CA PHE A 34 10.63 12.18 -12.58
C PHE A 34 9.45 13.04 -12.15
N GLN A 35 8.44 13.18 -13.02
CA GLN A 35 7.24 13.97 -12.76
C GLN A 35 6.37 13.32 -11.68
N GLU A 36 6.18 12.00 -11.74
CA GLU A 36 5.32 11.28 -10.80
C GLU A 36 5.87 11.34 -9.36
N VAL A 37 7.19 11.28 -9.20
CA VAL A 37 7.84 11.42 -7.89
C VAL A 37 7.65 12.84 -7.33
N ASP A 38 7.81 13.89 -8.15
CA ASP A 38 7.53 15.27 -7.75
C ASP A 38 6.07 15.49 -7.38
N ARG A 39 5.15 14.98 -8.21
CA ARG A 39 3.70 15.04 -7.99
C ARG A 39 3.33 14.40 -6.65
N ARG A 40 3.80 13.18 -6.37
CA ARG A 40 3.53 12.49 -5.10
C ARG A 40 4.05 13.25 -3.89
N LEU A 41 5.25 13.84 -4.00
CA LEU A 41 5.82 14.64 -2.93
C LEU A 41 4.96 15.88 -2.64
N ARG A 42 4.44 16.55 -3.67
CA ARG A 42 3.55 17.71 -3.52
C ARG A 42 2.18 17.34 -2.95
N GLU A 43 1.60 16.25 -3.42
CA GLU A 43 0.23 15.85 -3.05
C GLU A 43 0.17 15.16 -1.68
N THR A 44 1.13 14.30 -1.36
CA THR A 44 1.07 13.44 -0.17
C THR A 44 2.19 13.68 0.83
N GLY A 45 3.20 14.48 0.47
CA GLY A 45 4.38 14.69 1.31
C GLY A 45 5.28 13.46 1.45
N CYS A 46 4.99 12.36 0.74
CA CYS A 46 5.72 11.11 0.89
C CYS A 46 6.00 10.41 -0.45
N PHE A 47 7.03 9.57 -0.47
CA PHE A 47 7.36 8.71 -1.61
C PHE A 47 6.73 7.31 -1.52
N LYS A 48 6.03 7.01 -0.42
CA LYS A 48 5.41 5.71 -0.23
C LYS A 48 4.23 5.59 -1.20
N PRO A 49 4.02 4.42 -1.82
CA PRO A 49 2.80 4.19 -2.57
C PRO A 49 1.59 4.33 -1.62
N PRO A 50 0.44 4.82 -2.13
CA PRO A 50 -0.79 4.83 -1.35
C PRO A 50 -1.09 3.39 -0.91
N LYS A 51 -1.31 3.21 0.40
CA LYS A 51 -1.70 1.91 0.98
C LYS A 51 -3.22 1.70 1.00
N SER A 52 -4.01 2.73 0.71
CA SER A 52 -5.46 2.63 0.56
C SER A 52 -5.78 1.57 -0.49
N ASP A 53 -6.60 0.60 -0.12
CA ASP A 53 -7.06 -0.50 -0.97
C ASP A 53 -5.94 -1.37 -1.58
N SER A 54 -4.77 -1.40 -0.93
CA SER A 54 -3.70 -2.32 -1.31
C SER A 54 -3.89 -3.71 -0.68
N GLY A 55 -3.74 -4.76 -1.49
CA GLY A 55 -3.83 -6.16 -1.04
C GLY A 55 -5.20 -6.80 -1.24
N ARG A 56 -5.39 -8.00 -0.67
CA ARG A 56 -6.64 -8.76 -0.80
C ARG A 56 -7.74 -8.09 0.03
N LEU A 57 -8.86 -7.75 -0.62
CA LEU A 57 -10.08 -7.28 0.03
C LEU A 57 -10.45 -8.17 1.22
N ARG A 58 -10.61 -7.57 2.40
CA ARG A 58 -11.08 -8.25 3.61
C ARG A 58 -12.59 -8.49 3.49
N ARG A 59 -12.97 -9.59 2.82
CA ARG A 59 -14.38 -9.97 2.66
C ARG A 59 -14.98 -10.63 3.89
N VAL A 60 -14.13 -11.24 4.72
CA VAL A 60 -14.54 -12.08 5.86
C VAL A 60 -14.34 -11.35 7.19
N ARG A 61 -13.19 -10.69 7.38
CA ARG A 61 -12.90 -9.89 8.57
C ARG A 61 -13.53 -8.50 8.44
N THR A 62 -14.85 -8.48 8.55
CA THR A 62 -15.65 -7.26 8.64
C THR A 62 -15.86 -6.91 10.12
N PRO A 63 -16.11 -5.63 10.48
CA PRO A 63 -16.34 -5.25 11.87
C PRO A 63 -17.45 -6.07 12.54
N ASN A 64 -18.57 -6.29 11.83
CA ASN A 64 -19.67 -7.11 12.34
C ASN A 64 -19.25 -8.56 12.61
N THR A 65 -18.43 -9.13 11.73
CA THR A 65 -17.89 -10.49 11.93
C THR A 65 -16.93 -10.55 13.12
N GLU A 66 -16.09 -9.53 13.28
CA GLU A 66 -15.16 -9.42 14.41
C GLU A 66 -15.91 -9.29 15.73
N ASP A 67 -16.95 -8.45 15.80
CA ASP A 67 -17.78 -8.25 16.98
C ASP A 67 -18.49 -9.54 17.43
N ILE A 68 -19.06 -10.31 16.49
CA ILE A 68 -19.71 -11.59 16.78
C ILE A 68 -18.70 -12.61 17.34
N ILE A 69 -17.48 -12.64 16.78
CA ILE A 69 -16.41 -13.53 17.25
C ILE A 69 -15.96 -13.12 18.67
N LEU A 70 -15.73 -11.83 18.90
CA LEU A 70 -15.32 -11.30 20.21
C LEU A 70 -16.38 -11.62 21.28
N GLN A 71 -17.65 -11.38 20.99
CA GLN A 71 -18.75 -11.70 21.90
C GLN A 71 -18.85 -13.20 22.20
N ALA A 72 -18.61 -14.07 21.20
CA ALA A 72 -18.63 -15.51 21.41
C ALA A 72 -17.50 -15.98 22.34
N VAL A 73 -16.32 -15.39 22.23
CA VAL A 73 -15.16 -15.69 23.09
C VAL A 73 -15.34 -15.10 24.50
N ASP A 74 -15.91 -13.90 24.62
CA ASP A 74 -16.20 -13.29 25.93
C ASP A 74 -17.22 -14.10 26.73
N ASN A 75 -18.23 -14.66 26.04
CA ASN A 75 -19.25 -15.51 26.67
C ASN A 75 -18.72 -16.88 27.11
N ASP A 76 -17.82 -17.48 26.33
CA ASP A 76 -17.16 -18.76 26.64
C ASP A 76 -15.71 -18.75 26.13
N PRO A 77 -14.72 -18.46 26.98
CA PRO A 77 -13.32 -18.42 26.59
C PRO A 77 -12.76 -19.76 26.09
N HIS A 78 -13.45 -20.87 26.35
CA HIS A 78 -13.04 -22.21 25.91
C HIS A 78 -13.71 -22.65 24.60
N VAL A 79 -14.53 -21.78 23.99
CA VAL A 79 -15.21 -22.08 22.73
C VAL A 79 -14.20 -22.32 21.61
N SER A 80 -14.33 -23.43 20.88
CA SER A 80 -13.43 -23.72 19.77
C SER A 80 -13.67 -22.77 18.59
N THR A 81 -12.60 -22.37 17.89
CA THR A 81 -12.70 -21.55 16.67
C THR A 81 -13.56 -22.19 15.58
N ARG A 82 -13.54 -23.54 15.46
CA ARG A 82 -14.41 -24.29 14.53
C ARG A 82 -15.90 -24.15 14.86
N ARG A 83 -16.25 -24.02 16.14
CA ARG A 83 -17.64 -23.84 16.57
C ARG A 83 -18.14 -22.44 16.25
N ILE A 84 -17.31 -21.42 16.52
CA ILE A 84 -17.59 -20.03 16.13
C ILE A 84 -17.72 -19.93 14.60
N SER A 85 -16.80 -20.54 13.86
CA SER A 85 -16.79 -20.44 12.39
C SER A 85 -18.06 -21.02 11.76
N ARG A 86 -18.58 -22.13 12.31
CA ARG A 86 -19.86 -22.72 11.88
C ARG A 86 -21.05 -21.81 12.19
N ALA A 87 -21.04 -21.12 13.33
CA ALA A 87 -22.11 -20.19 13.69
C ALA A 87 -22.10 -18.93 12.81
N VAL A 88 -20.92 -18.43 12.45
CA VAL A 88 -20.73 -17.20 11.68
C VAL A 88 -20.71 -17.44 10.16
N GLY A 89 -20.59 -18.69 9.72
CA GLY A 89 -20.55 -19.05 8.29
C GLY A 89 -19.22 -18.72 7.60
N VAL A 90 -18.12 -18.76 8.35
CA VAL A 90 -16.77 -18.44 7.85
C VAL A 90 -15.84 -19.64 8.00
N ASN A 91 -14.72 -19.63 7.27
CA ASN A 91 -13.68 -20.65 7.47
C ASN A 91 -13.07 -20.49 8.87
N TYR A 92 -12.85 -21.57 9.60
CA TYR A 92 -12.25 -21.55 10.94
C TYR A 92 -10.85 -20.91 11.00
N VAL A 93 -10.13 -20.82 9.88
CA VAL A 93 -8.85 -20.09 9.76
C VAL A 93 -9.04 -18.56 9.74
N SER A 94 -10.27 -18.11 9.45
CA SER A 94 -10.62 -16.69 9.39
C SER A 94 -11.20 -16.17 10.71
N VAL A 95 -11.60 -17.07 11.63
CA VAL A 95 -11.92 -16.81 13.04
C VAL A 95 -10.63 -16.63 13.81
#